data_AF-X1M5S2-F1
#
_entry.id   AF-X1M5S2-F1
#
_cell.length_a   1.000
_cell.length_b   1.000
_cell.length_c   1.000
_cell.angle_alpha   90.00
_cell.angle_beta   90.00
_cell.angle_gamma   90.00
#
_symmetry.space_group_name_H-M   'P 1'
#
loop_
_entity.id
_entity.type
_entity.pdbx_description
1 polymer ?
#
loop_
_entity_poly.entity_id
_entity_poly.type
_entity_poly.pdbx_seq_one_letter_code
_entity_poly.pdbx_strand_id
1 'polypeptide(L)' 'MRLRKGVLKSFNSGAYTATVQLASSYKVYLEDVAVARNLPSAEMVAGRKVAVVFFDEHNAKEAVVVAVYT' A
#
# COMPACT_ATOMS: atom_id res chain seq x y z
N MET A 1 15.46 4.11 -1.71
CA MET A 1 14.20 3.86 -2.45
C MET A 1 14.13 2.41 -2.90
N ARG A 2 13.13 1.65 -2.41
CA ARG A 2 12.86 0.28 -2.85
C ARG A 2 11.39 0.07 -3.17
N LEU A 3 11.11 -0.70 -4.21
CA LEU A 3 9.77 -1.13 -4.57
C LEU A 3 9.49 -2.52 -3.99
N ARG A 4 8.34 -2.69 -3.34
CA ARG A 4 7.86 -3.98 -2.84
C ARG A 4 6.45 -4.25 -3.33
N LYS A 5 6.15 -5.54 -3.55
CA LYS A 5 4.80 -6.01 -3.83
C LYS A 5 4.05 -6.27 -2.52
N GLY A 6 2.75 -5.96 -2.52
CA GLY A 6 1.86 -6.21 -1.39
C GLY A 6 0.45 -6.59 -1.82
N VAL A 7 -0.37 -6.95 -0.85
CA VAL A 7 -1.79 -7.19 -0.99
C VAL A 7 -2.54 -6.15 -0.18
N LEU A 8 -3.47 -5.44 -0.80
CA LEU A 8 -4.32 -4.49 -0.12
C LEU A 8 -5.24 -5.23 0.86
N LYS A 9 -5.29 -4.80 2.11
CA LYS A 9 -6.19 -5.37 3.13
C LYS A 9 -7.39 -4.49 3.40
N SER A 10 -7.19 -3.18 3.43
CA SER A 10 -8.25 -2.20 3.58
C SER A 10 -7.80 -0.87 2.97
N PHE A 11 -8.77 -0.03 2.64
CA PHE A 11 -8.56 1.32 2.13
C PHE A 11 -9.56 2.27 2.78
N ASN A 12 -9.06 3.40 3.28
CA ASN A 12 -9.84 4.51 3.79
C ASN A 12 -9.83 5.64 2.77
N SER A 13 -10.95 5.84 2.07
CA SER A 13 -11.09 6.88 1.06
C SER A 13 -11.12 8.30 1.63
N GLY A 14 -11.54 8.48 2.90
CA GLY A 14 -11.55 9.78 3.57
C GLY A 14 -10.14 10.28 3.88
N ALA A 15 -9.30 9.41 4.43
CA ALA A 15 -7.90 9.73 4.75
C ALA A 15 -6.94 9.49 3.57
N TYR A 16 -7.37 8.74 2.55
CA TYR A 16 -6.55 8.25 1.44
C TYR A 16 -5.36 7.39 1.91
N THR A 17 -5.63 6.54 2.90
CA THR A 17 -4.68 5.60 3.48
C THR A 17 -5.11 4.15 3.28
N ALA A 18 -4.16 3.23 3.33
CA ALA A 18 -4.38 1.81 3.12
C ALA A 18 -3.63 0.97 4.15
N THR A 19 -4.21 -0.19 4.47
CA THR A 19 -3.47 -1.27 5.13
C THR A 19 -2.99 -2.25 4.07
N VAL A 20 -1.69 -2.52 4.05
CA VAL A 20 -1.05 -3.39 3.05
C VAL A 20 -0.29 -4.52 3.74
N GLN A 21 -0.52 -5.76 3.30
CA GLN A 21 0.31 -6.90 3.67
C GLN A 21 1.44 -7.07 2.65
N LEU A 22 2.70 -7.00 3.08
CA LEU A 22 3.83 -7.21 2.18
C LEU A 22 3.93 -8.68 1.76
N ALA A 23 4.12 -8.97 0.47
CA ALA A 23 4.17 -10.36 0.01
C ALA A 23 5.43 -11.12 0.48
N SER A 24 6.48 -10.40 0.90
CA SER A 24 7.70 -10.99 1.45
C SER A 24 7.58 -11.37 2.93
N SER A 25 6.51 -10.96 3.62
CA SER A 25 6.29 -11.27 5.03
C SER A 25 4.79 -11.37 5.32
N TYR A 26 4.31 -12.59 5.53
CA TYR A 26 2.91 -12.85 5.84
C TYR A 26 2.45 -12.27 7.19
N LYS A 27 3.36 -11.90 8.08
CA LYS A 27 3.03 -11.42 9.44
C LYS A 27 3.11 -9.90 9.63
N VAL A 28 3.57 -9.14 8.64
CA VAL A 28 3.75 -7.69 8.77
C VAL A 28 2.69 -6.96 7.94
N TYR A 29 1.81 -6.26 8.64
CA TYR A 29 0.89 -5.29 8.07
C TYR A 29 1.50 -3.90 8.16
N LEU A 30 1.46 -3.17 7.06
CA LEU A 30 1.71 -1.74 7.05
C LEU A 30 0.37 -1.06 7.14
N GLU A 31 0.14 -0.36 8.23
CA GLU A 31 -1.07 0.40 8.48
C GLU A 31 -0.84 1.87 8.14
N ASP A 32 -1.92 2.58 7.85
CA ASP A 32 -1.91 4.01 7.52
C ASP A 32 -0.92 4.40 6.40
N VAL A 33 -0.73 3.50 5.43
CA VAL A 33 0.15 3.76 4.28
C VAL A 33 -0.53 4.74 3.35
N ALA A 34 0.16 5.82 2.98
CA ALA A 34 -0.37 6.79 2.03
C ALA A 34 -0.62 6.16 0.66
N VAL A 35 -1.74 6.53 0.04
CA VAL A 35 -2.09 6.08 -1.33
C VAL A 35 -1.90 7.24 -2.29
N ALA A 36 -1.27 6.97 -3.44
CA ALA A 36 -1.10 7.98 -4.48
C ALA A 36 -2.47 8.48 -4.96
N ARG A 37 -2.65 9.81 -5.00
CA ARG A 37 -3.95 10.48 -5.24
C ARG A 37 -4.50 10.27 -6.66
N ASN A 38 -3.67 9.79 -7.59
CA ASN A 38 -4.07 9.44 -8.94
C ASN A 38 -4.71 8.04 -9.05
N LEU A 39 -4.64 7.20 -8.00
CA LEU A 39 -5.28 5.90 -7.98
C LEU A 39 -6.79 6.06 -7.70
N PRO A 40 -7.68 5.58 -8.57
CA PRO A 40 -9.12 5.66 -8.34
C PRO A 40 -9.51 4.86 -7.09
N SER A 41 -10.34 5.46 -6.22
CA SER A 41 -10.84 4.79 -5.01
C SER A 41 -11.58 3.49 -5.31
N ALA A 42 -12.30 3.42 -6.44
CA ALA A 42 -13.00 2.24 -6.91
C ALA A 42 -12.07 1.04 -7.19
N GLU A 43 -10.80 1.29 -7.49
CA GLU A 43 -9.83 0.23 -7.75
C GLU A 43 -9.13 -0.28 -6.47
N MET A 44 -9.29 0.44 -5.35
CA MET A 44 -8.66 0.13 -4.05
C MET A 44 -9.48 -0.91 -3.27
N VAL A 45 -9.72 -2.07 -3.88
CA VAL A 45 -10.48 -3.19 -3.32
C VAL A 45 -9.56 -4.15 -2.58
N ALA A 46 -9.94 -4.54 -1.36
CA ALA A 46 -9.21 -5.51 -0.56
C ALA A 46 -8.97 -6.83 -1.33
N GLY A 47 -7.78 -7.41 -1.16
CA GLY A 47 -7.31 -8.62 -1.85
C GLY A 47 -6.53 -8.34 -3.13
N ARG A 48 -6.61 -7.14 -3.71
CA ARG A 48 -5.85 -6.78 -4.91
C ARG A 48 -4.36 -6.61 -4.62
N LYS A 49 -3.55 -6.84 -5.66
CA LYS A 49 -2.10 -6.63 -5.59
C LYS A 49 -1.77 -5.16 -5.80
N VAL A 50 -0.84 -4.68 -4.98
CA VAL A 50 -0.36 -3.30 -4.99
C VAL A 50 1.16 -3.25 -5.06
N ALA A 51 1.67 -2.14 -5.60
CA ALA A 51 3.08 -1.79 -5.54
C ALA A 51 3.29 -0.68 -4.52
N VAL A 52 4.22 -0.89 -3.59
CA VAL A 52 4.55 0.03 -2.50
C VAL A 52 5.98 0.49 -2.66
N VAL A 53 6.19 1.80 -2.73
CA VAL A 53 7.52 2.40 -2.69
C VAL A 53 7.86 2.77 -1.26
N PHE A 54 9.05 2.39 -0.81
CA PHE A 54 9.65 2.86 0.42
C PHE A 54 10.70 3.91 0.05
N PHE A 55 10.51 5.14 0.50
CA PHE A 55 11.50 6.20 0.33
C PHE A 55 12.71 5.94 1.25
N ASP A 56 12.43 5.69 2.53
CA ASP A 56 13.35 5.11 3.52
C ASP A 56 12.92 3.67 3.88
N GLU A 57 13.87 2.74 3.87
CA GLU A 57 13.63 1.33 4.20
C GLU A 57 13.50 1.06 5.69
N HIS A 58 14.03 1.94 6.53
CA HIS A 58 13.97 1.84 7.98
C HIS A 58 12.72 2.55 8.55
N ASN A 59 12.08 3.40 7.75
CA ASN A 59 10.88 4.13 8.12
C ASN A 59 9.68 3.69 7.26
N ALA A 60 8.94 2.70 7.76
CA ALA A 60 7.73 2.21 7.09
C ALA A 60 6.61 3.26 6.94
N LYS A 61 6.66 4.37 7.70
CA LYS A 61 5.69 5.48 7.58
C LYS A 61 5.88 6.31 6.32
N GLU A 62 7.05 6.22 5.69
CA GLU A 62 7.33 6.85 4.39
C GLU A 62 7.01 5.92 3.22
N ALA A 63 6.27 4.84 3.46
CA ALA A 63 5.78 3.99 2.40
C ALA A 63 4.60 4.65 1.66
N VAL A 64 4.55 4.48 0.34
CA VAL A 64 3.44 4.98 -0.49
C VAL A 64 2.99 3.90 -1.47
N VAL A 65 1.68 3.67 -1.55
CA VAL A 65 1.07 2.84 -2.59
C VAL A 65 1.01 3.63 -3.88
N VAL A 66 1.67 3.14 -4.93
CA VAL A 66 1.80 3.84 -6.22
C VAL A 66 1.08 3.15 -7.37
N ALA A 67 0.68 1.89 -7.20
CA ALA A 67 -0.07 1.14 -8.21
C ALA A 67 -0.95 0.07 -7.59
N VAL A 68 -2.08 -0.20 -8.26
CA VAL A 68 -2.92 -1.40 -8.13
C VAL A 68 -3.04 -2.04 -9.51
N TYR A 69 -2.92 -3.36 -9.63
CA TYR A 69 -2.72 -3.99 -10.96
C TYR A 69 -3.35 -5.37 -11.13
N THR A 70 -4.36 -5.73 -10.34
CA THR A 70 -5.12 -6.98 -10.46
C THR A 70 -6.60 -6.74 -10.36
#